data_AF-A0A9D1T561-F1
#
_entry.id   AF-A0A9D1T561-F1
#
_cell.length_a   1.000
_cell.length_b   1.000
_cell.length_c   1.000
_cell.angle_alpha   90.00
_cell.angle_beta   90.00
_cell.angle_gamma   90.00
#
_symmetry.space_group_name_H-M   'P 1'
#
loop_
_entity.id
_entity.type
_entity.pdbx_description
1 polymer ?
#
loop_
_entity_poly.entity_id
_entity_poly.type
_entity_poly.pdbx_seq_one_letter_code
_entity_poly.pdbx_strand_id
1 'polypeptide(L)'
;MALFENYERRADKISSVLAEYGISSIEECKKITLEKGIDCDKIVRETQPICFENAVWAYTVGCAIAIKKGCTKAADAAAAIGIGLQSFCIPGSVAENRKVGLGHGNLGKMLLSEETECFCFLAGHESFAAAEGAIKIALNANKVRVKPLRVILNGLGKDAAFIISRINGFTYVET
;
A
#
# COMPACT_ATOMS: atom_id res chain seq x y z
N MET A 1 15.74 -23.36 -5.15
CA MET A 1 14.69 -22.70 -5.96
C MET A 1 14.72 -21.22 -5.64
N ALA A 2 14.52 -20.35 -6.63
CA ALA A 2 14.40 -18.91 -6.38
C ALA A 2 13.19 -18.62 -5.50
N LEU A 3 13.31 -17.68 -4.55
CA LEU A 3 12.23 -17.32 -3.61
C LEU A 3 10.99 -16.74 -4.31
N PHE A 4 11.20 -16.08 -5.45
CA PHE A 4 10.16 -15.43 -6.26
C PHE A 4 10.65 -15.22 -7.70
N GLU A 5 9.72 -14.88 -8.61
CA GLU A 5 10.01 -14.64 -10.01
C GLU A 5 10.95 -13.44 -10.24
N ASN A 6 11.85 -13.55 -11.23
CA ASN A 6 12.84 -12.50 -11.54
C ASN A 6 13.77 -12.15 -10.36
N TYR A 7 14.03 -13.11 -9.45
CA TYR A 7 14.88 -12.93 -8.29
C TYR A 7 16.22 -12.26 -8.63
N GLU A 8 16.95 -12.80 -9.61
CA GLU A 8 18.27 -12.29 -10.00
C GLU A 8 18.25 -10.81 -10.44
N ARG A 9 17.16 -10.35 -11.06
CA ARG A 9 17.01 -8.95 -11.50
C ARG A 9 16.70 -7.98 -10.36
N ARG A 10 16.35 -8.51 -9.18
CA ARG A 10 15.87 -7.75 -8.01
C ARG A 10 16.81 -7.88 -6.81
N ALA A 11 17.55 -8.98 -6.72
CA ALA A 11 18.35 -9.37 -5.56
C ALA A 11 19.31 -8.26 -5.11
N ASP A 12 20.14 -7.73 -6.02
CA ASP A 12 21.13 -6.70 -5.67
C ASP A 12 20.48 -5.45 -5.07
N LYS A 13 19.36 -5.03 -5.66
CA LYS A 13 18.61 -3.87 -5.17
C LYS A 13 17.98 -4.13 -3.80
N ILE A 14 17.37 -5.30 -3.61
CA ILE A 14 16.76 -5.66 -2.33
C ILE A 14 17.84 -5.74 -1.25
N SER A 15 18.94 -6.44 -1.51
CA SER A 15 20.07 -6.57 -0.59
C SER A 15 20.68 -5.23 -0.22
N SER A 16 20.82 -4.31 -1.18
CA SER A 16 21.27 -2.94 -0.94
C SER A 16 20.37 -2.20 0.06
N VAL A 17 19.04 -2.25 -0.15
CA VAL A 17 18.07 -1.64 0.76
C VAL A 17 18.09 -2.31 2.14
N LEU A 18 18.18 -3.64 2.21
CA LEU A 18 18.22 -4.37 3.48
C LEU A 18 19.45 -4.02 4.32
N ALA A 19 20.60 -3.81 3.68
CA ALA A 19 21.84 -3.41 4.35
C ALA A 19 21.70 -2.06 5.08
N GLU A 20 20.92 -1.11 4.54
CA GLU A 20 20.64 0.18 5.21
C GLU A 20 19.92 0.01 6.56
N TYR A 21 19.22 -1.11 6.76
CA TYR A 21 18.48 -1.42 7.99
C TYR A 21 19.14 -2.52 8.84
N GLY A 22 20.37 -2.92 8.49
CA GLY A 22 21.10 -3.97 9.20
C GLY A 22 20.39 -5.34 9.13
N ILE A 23 19.80 -5.66 7.98
CA ILE A 23 19.21 -6.97 7.67
C ILE A 23 20.12 -7.65 6.64
N SER A 24 20.55 -8.87 6.93
CA SER A 24 21.54 -9.62 6.15
C SER A 24 20.94 -10.37 4.96
N SER A 25 19.66 -10.77 5.01
CA SER A 25 19.01 -11.46 3.89
C SER A 25 17.49 -11.30 3.86
N ILE A 26 16.88 -11.66 2.74
CA ILE A 26 15.42 -11.66 2.55
C ILE A 26 14.75 -12.68 3.49
N GLU A 27 15.38 -13.83 3.72
CA GLU A 27 14.90 -14.85 4.65
C GLU A 27 14.96 -14.39 6.11
N GLU A 28 15.94 -13.56 6.47
CA GLU A 28 15.99 -12.94 7.80
C GLU A 28 14.75 -12.07 8.05
N CYS A 29 14.25 -11.35 7.03
CA CYS A 29 13.02 -10.57 7.14
C CYS A 29 11.84 -11.41 7.64
N LYS A 30 11.69 -12.65 7.13
CA LYS A 30 10.63 -13.55 7.56
C LYS A 30 10.78 -13.95 9.03
N LYS A 31 12.01 -14.17 9.50
CA LYS A 31 12.27 -14.46 10.92
C LYS A 31 11.88 -13.25 11.80
N ILE A 32 12.33 -12.05 11.42
CA ILE A 32 12.04 -10.80 12.14
C ILE A 32 10.52 -10.59 12.28
N THR A 33 9.75 -10.79 11.20
CA THR A 33 8.29 -10.60 11.24
C THR A 33 7.60 -11.67 12.08
N LEU A 34 7.99 -12.94 11.93
CA LEU A 34 7.40 -14.05 12.69
C LEU A 34 7.70 -13.98 14.20
N GLU A 35 8.90 -13.53 14.59
CA GLU A 35 9.25 -13.29 16.00
C GLU A 35 8.35 -12.23 16.65
N LYS A 36 7.80 -11.30 15.85
CA LYS A 36 6.79 -10.33 16.29
C LYS A 36 5.35 -10.82 16.11
N GLY A 37 5.14 -12.08 15.72
CA GLY A 37 3.82 -12.67 15.49
C GLY A 37 3.14 -12.21 14.20
N ILE A 38 3.89 -11.64 13.25
CA ILE A 38 3.38 -11.12 11.97
C ILE A 38 3.69 -12.14 10.88
N ASP A 39 2.69 -12.92 10.49
CA ASP A 39 2.76 -13.84 9.35
C ASP A 39 2.34 -13.13 8.07
N CYS A 40 3.31 -12.53 7.38
CA CYS A 40 3.07 -11.79 6.14
C CYS A 40 2.53 -12.67 5.01
N ASP A 41 2.92 -13.95 4.92
CA ASP A 41 2.43 -14.85 3.87
C ASP A 41 0.93 -15.09 4.04
N LYS A 42 0.52 -15.45 5.26
CA LYS A 42 -0.89 -15.64 5.60
C LYS A 42 -1.72 -14.38 5.32
N ILE A 43 -1.28 -13.21 5.82
CA ILE A 43 -2.02 -11.94 5.67
C ILE A 43 -2.19 -11.55 4.20
N VAL A 44 -1.13 -11.67 3.39
CA VAL A 44 -1.18 -11.29 1.98
C VAL A 44 -2.09 -12.23 1.20
N ARG A 45 -2.04 -13.54 1.45
CA ARG A 45 -2.89 -14.53 0.77
C ARG A 45 -4.35 -14.51 1.22
N GLU A 46 -4.62 -14.19 2.49
CA GLU A 46 -5.99 -13.95 2.97
C GLU A 46 -6.61 -12.74 2.28
N THR A 47 -5.79 -11.72 1.97
CA THR A 47 -6.24 -10.52 1.24
C THR A 47 -6.40 -10.78 -0.26
N GLN A 48 -5.44 -11.48 -0.86
CA GLN A 48 -5.42 -11.78 -2.29
C GLN A 48 -4.91 -13.22 -2.52
N PRO A 49 -5.80 -14.22 -2.62
CA PRO A 49 -5.41 -15.64 -2.72
C PRO A 49 -4.55 -15.98 -3.94
N ILE A 50 -4.70 -15.23 -5.04
CA ILE A 50 -3.94 -15.42 -6.29
C ILE A 50 -2.71 -14.49 -6.39
N CYS A 51 -2.19 -14.01 -5.26
CA CYS A 51 -1.01 -13.15 -5.25
C CYS A 51 0.26 -13.89 -5.71
N PHE A 52 1.15 -13.18 -6.39
CA PHE A 52 2.50 -13.67 -6.68
C PHE A 52 3.39 -13.69 -5.43
N GLU A 53 4.36 -14.59 -5.39
CA GLU A 53 5.39 -14.65 -4.33
C GLU A 53 6.12 -13.31 -4.14
N ASN A 54 6.30 -12.55 -5.23
CA ASN A 54 6.85 -11.20 -5.18
C ASN A 54 6.11 -10.27 -4.21
N ALA A 55 4.77 -10.36 -4.16
CA ALA A 55 3.98 -9.53 -3.25
C ALA A 55 4.22 -9.94 -1.80
N VAL A 56 4.16 -11.24 -1.50
CA VAL A 56 4.41 -11.80 -0.16
C VAL A 56 5.77 -11.33 0.36
N TRP A 57 6.83 -11.48 -0.44
CA TRP A 57 8.17 -11.09 -0.02
C TRP A 57 8.36 -9.59 0.06
N ALA A 58 7.75 -8.80 -0.82
CA ALA A 58 7.80 -7.34 -0.74
C ALA A 58 7.17 -6.80 0.55
N TYR A 59 6.00 -7.34 0.95
CA TYR A 59 5.37 -7.03 2.23
C TYR A 59 6.21 -7.53 3.41
N THR A 60 6.79 -8.73 3.32
CA THR A 60 7.67 -9.28 4.37
C THR A 60 8.89 -8.39 4.61
N VAL A 61 9.57 -7.96 3.54
CA VAL A 61 10.70 -7.02 3.59
C VAL A 61 10.25 -5.69 4.18
N GLY A 62 9.14 -5.14 3.70
CA GLY A 62 8.59 -3.88 4.21
C GLY A 62 8.26 -3.92 5.71
N CYS A 63 7.64 -5.00 6.18
CA CYS A 63 7.34 -5.23 7.59
C CYS A 63 8.61 -5.38 8.44
N ALA A 64 9.61 -6.12 7.96
CA ALA A 64 10.88 -6.26 8.67
C ALA A 64 11.60 -4.91 8.82
N ILE A 65 11.60 -4.08 7.76
CA ILE A 65 12.13 -2.70 7.81
C ILE A 65 11.35 -1.87 8.83
N ALA A 66 10.02 -1.94 8.85
CA ALA A 66 9.20 -1.23 9.83
C ALA A 66 9.55 -1.62 11.28
N ILE A 67 9.76 -2.92 11.52
CA ILE A 67 10.15 -3.45 12.84
C ILE A 67 11.55 -2.94 13.23
N LYS A 68 12.53 -3.00 12.32
CA LYS A 68 13.91 -2.51 12.58
C LYS A 68 13.94 -0.99 12.82
N LYS A 69 13.06 -0.23 12.18
CA LYS A 69 12.88 1.21 12.43
C LYS A 69 12.16 1.53 13.74
N GLY A 70 11.64 0.53 14.45
CA GLY A 70 10.88 0.73 15.69
C GLY A 70 9.54 1.44 15.45
N CYS A 71 8.92 1.27 14.29
CA CYS A 71 7.64 1.90 13.97
C CYS A 71 6.54 1.41 14.94
N THR A 72 6.01 2.32 15.76
CA THR A 72 4.90 2.03 16.69
C THR A 72 3.56 2.56 16.18
N LYS A 73 3.57 3.54 15.28
CA LYS A 73 2.36 4.09 14.65
C LYS A 73 2.07 3.40 13.32
N ALA A 74 0.80 3.13 13.05
CA ALA A 74 0.36 2.48 11.82
C ALA A 74 0.76 3.27 10.55
N ALA A 75 0.71 4.60 10.60
CA ALA A 75 1.12 5.46 9.49
C ALA A 75 2.62 5.33 9.16
N ASP A 76 3.48 5.23 10.18
CA ASP A 76 4.93 5.06 9.98
C ASP A 76 5.26 3.67 9.45
N ALA A 77 4.56 2.64 9.96
CA ALA A 77 4.66 1.28 9.45
C ALA A 77 4.25 1.20 7.98
N ALA A 78 3.15 1.87 7.58
CA ALA A 78 2.70 1.90 6.18
C ALA A 78 3.76 2.53 5.25
N ALA A 79 4.38 3.64 5.67
CA ALA A 79 5.45 4.27 4.92
C ALA A 79 6.68 3.35 4.78
N ALA A 80 7.06 2.66 5.86
CA ALA A 80 8.16 1.69 5.83
C ALA A 80 7.87 0.48 4.94
N ILE A 81 6.62 -0.01 4.92
CA ILE A 81 6.19 -1.07 4.00
C ILE A 81 6.38 -0.63 2.55
N GLY A 82 6.13 0.65 2.23
CA GLY A 82 6.39 1.22 0.90
C GLY A 82 7.84 1.08 0.44
N ILE A 83 8.80 1.09 1.36
CA ILE A 83 10.23 0.87 1.06
C ILE A 83 10.45 -0.56 0.57
N GLY A 84 9.82 -1.54 1.22
CA GLY A 84 9.83 -2.94 0.77
C GLY A 84 9.16 -3.13 -0.59
N LEU A 85 8.01 -2.49 -0.82
CA LEU A 85 7.37 -2.51 -2.14
C LEU A 85 8.26 -1.89 -3.23
N GLN A 86 8.97 -0.81 -2.90
CA GLN A 86 9.86 -0.14 -3.84
C GLN A 86 11.08 -0.98 -4.16
N SER A 87 11.68 -1.68 -3.19
CA SER A 87 12.86 -2.52 -3.46
C SER A 87 12.56 -3.65 -4.45
N PHE A 88 11.30 -4.07 -4.55
CA PHE A 88 10.81 -5.02 -5.55
C PHE A 88 10.44 -4.39 -6.91
N CYS A 89 10.55 -3.07 -7.11
CA CYS A 89 10.38 -2.49 -8.44
C CYS A 89 11.61 -2.80 -9.33
N ILE A 90 11.37 -3.31 -10.54
CA ILE A 90 12.44 -3.71 -11.48
C ILE A 90 13.19 -2.45 -11.95
N PRO A 91 14.54 -2.43 -11.90
CA PRO A 91 15.33 -1.33 -12.44
C PRO A 91 14.95 -0.97 -13.88
N GLY A 92 14.76 0.33 -14.15
CA GLY A 92 14.34 0.85 -15.46
C GLY A 92 12.85 0.70 -15.79
N SER A 93 12.06 0.03 -14.95
CA SER A 93 10.60 -0.02 -15.14
C SER A 93 9.93 1.32 -14.82
N VAL A 94 8.73 1.53 -15.37
CA VAL A 94 7.89 2.70 -15.02
C VAL A 94 7.60 2.73 -13.51
N ALA A 95 7.37 1.56 -12.90
CA ALA A 95 7.11 1.45 -11.47
C ALA A 95 8.30 1.95 -10.62
N GLU A 96 9.52 1.68 -11.07
CA GLU A 96 10.72 2.21 -10.43
C GLU A 96 10.83 3.72 -10.59
N ASN A 97 10.75 4.20 -11.83
CA ASN A 97 10.92 5.62 -12.14
C ASN A 97 9.87 6.49 -11.45
N ARG A 98 8.63 6.00 -11.35
CA ARG A 98 7.51 6.68 -10.68
C ARG A 98 7.47 6.45 -9.18
N LYS A 99 8.43 5.69 -8.62
CA LYS A 99 8.51 5.36 -7.19
C LYS A 99 7.20 4.78 -6.64
N VAL A 100 6.62 3.85 -7.39
CA VAL A 100 5.26 3.34 -7.13
C VAL A 100 5.16 2.68 -5.75
N GLY A 101 6.16 1.90 -5.33
CA GLY A 101 6.15 1.26 -4.01
C GLY A 101 6.15 2.28 -2.87
N LEU A 102 7.02 3.30 -2.94
CA LEU A 102 7.03 4.41 -1.98
C LEU A 102 5.72 5.19 -2.02
N GLY A 103 5.16 5.41 -3.21
CA GLY A 103 3.86 6.03 -3.40
C GLY A 103 2.73 5.31 -2.66
N HIS A 104 2.67 3.97 -2.76
CA HIS A 104 1.67 3.17 -2.05
C HIS A 104 1.85 3.23 -0.53
N GLY A 105 3.09 3.15 -0.03
CA GLY A 105 3.36 3.29 1.41
C GLY A 105 2.96 4.68 1.94
N ASN A 106 3.27 5.74 1.19
CA ASN A 106 2.90 7.10 1.54
C ASN A 106 1.39 7.34 1.48
N LEU A 107 0.70 6.74 0.52
CA LEU A 107 -0.76 6.74 0.48
C LEU A 107 -1.35 6.10 1.74
N GLY A 108 -0.86 4.91 2.12
CA GLY A 108 -1.25 4.26 3.37
C GLY A 108 -0.97 5.12 4.60
N LYS A 109 0.20 5.77 4.67
CA LYS A 109 0.55 6.73 5.72
C LYS A 109 -0.47 7.86 5.80
N MET A 110 -0.80 8.50 4.68
CA MET A 110 -1.76 9.60 4.64
C MET A 110 -3.13 9.16 5.12
N LEU A 111 -3.62 8.00 4.66
CA LEU A 111 -4.93 7.48 5.06
C LEU A 111 -5.01 7.16 6.56
N LEU A 112 -3.93 6.71 7.17
CA LEU A 112 -3.86 6.32 8.59
C LEU A 112 -3.43 7.47 9.52
N SER A 113 -3.00 8.61 8.99
CA SER A 113 -2.56 9.76 9.78
C SER A 113 -3.72 10.68 10.14
N GLU A 114 -3.88 11.05 11.41
CA GLU A 114 -4.86 12.05 11.87
C GLU A 114 -4.62 13.46 11.31
N GLU A 115 -3.41 13.75 10.79
CA GLU A 115 -3.11 15.00 10.10
C GLU A 115 -3.84 15.12 8.75
N THR A 116 -4.21 13.99 8.14
CA THR A 116 -5.01 13.99 6.92
C THR A 116 -6.48 14.07 7.29
N GLU A 117 -7.15 15.16 6.95
CA GLU A 117 -8.58 15.36 7.24
C GLU A 117 -9.48 15.21 6.02
N CYS A 118 -8.89 15.22 4.82
CA CYS A 118 -9.60 15.12 3.55
C CYS A 118 -8.79 14.28 2.57
N PHE A 119 -9.48 13.38 1.87
CA PHE A 119 -8.91 12.52 0.86
C PHE A 119 -9.67 12.71 -0.46
N CYS A 120 -8.99 13.16 -1.51
CA CYS A 120 -9.58 13.41 -2.82
C CYS A 120 -9.09 12.37 -3.83
N PHE A 121 -10.01 11.64 -4.45
CA PHE A 121 -9.74 10.76 -5.57
C PHE A 121 -10.09 11.48 -6.88
N LEU A 122 -9.13 11.50 -7.80
CA LEU A 122 -9.36 11.93 -9.18
C LEU A 122 -9.55 10.69 -10.05
N ALA A 123 -10.77 10.50 -10.52
CA ALA A 123 -11.17 9.42 -11.41
C ALA A 123 -11.23 9.92 -12.86
N GLY A 124 -11.02 9.02 -13.82
CA GLY A 124 -11.30 9.30 -15.23
C GLY A 124 -12.79 9.10 -15.57
N HIS A 125 -13.18 9.50 -16.78
CA HIS A 125 -14.57 9.56 -17.25
C HIS A 125 -15.38 8.25 -17.00
N GLU A 126 -14.74 7.09 -17.11
CA GLU A 126 -15.38 5.76 -16.99
C GLU A 126 -14.93 4.95 -15.76
N SER A 127 -14.29 5.59 -14.78
CA SER A 127 -13.60 4.89 -13.67
C SER A 127 -14.50 4.55 -12.47
N PHE A 128 -15.72 4.05 -12.71
CA PHE A 128 -16.70 3.76 -11.64
C PHE A 128 -16.17 2.75 -10.59
N ALA A 129 -15.64 1.62 -11.05
CA ALA A 129 -15.11 0.58 -10.16
C ALA A 129 -13.91 1.07 -9.34
N ALA A 130 -13.06 1.90 -9.95
CA ALA A 130 -11.91 2.49 -9.25
C ALA A 130 -12.36 3.46 -8.15
N ALA A 131 -13.38 4.28 -8.42
CA ALA A 131 -13.97 5.18 -7.44
C ALA A 131 -14.62 4.43 -6.26
N GLU A 132 -15.31 3.31 -6.52
CA GLU A 132 -15.91 2.49 -5.46
C GLU A 132 -14.84 1.83 -4.58
N GLY A 133 -13.78 1.27 -5.19
CA GLY A 133 -12.64 0.69 -4.46
C GLY A 133 -11.93 1.73 -3.59
N ALA A 134 -11.72 2.92 -4.15
CA ALA A 134 -11.19 4.09 -3.46
C ALA A 134 -11.99 4.47 -2.20
N ILE A 135 -13.32 4.57 -2.32
CA ILE A 135 -14.20 4.82 -1.16
C ILE A 135 -14.00 3.74 -0.09
N LYS A 136 -14.01 2.46 -0.47
CA LYS A 136 -13.83 1.34 0.47
C LYS A 136 -12.50 1.41 1.21
N ILE A 137 -11.43 1.87 0.57
CA ILE A 137 -10.13 2.08 1.23
C ILE A 137 -10.25 3.15 2.31
N ALA A 138 -10.86 4.31 2.00
CA ALA A 138 -11.06 5.38 2.97
C ALA A 138 -11.98 4.95 4.14
N LEU A 139 -13.06 4.21 3.85
CA LEU A 139 -13.96 3.68 4.87
C LEU A 139 -13.27 2.66 5.78
N ASN A 140 -12.41 1.80 5.24
CA ASN A 140 -11.62 0.87 6.06
C ASN A 140 -10.61 1.63 6.94
N ALA A 141 -9.95 2.67 6.42
CA ALA A 141 -9.09 3.52 7.24
C ALA A 141 -9.88 4.17 8.40
N ASN A 142 -11.11 4.63 8.14
CA ASN A 142 -11.97 5.24 9.16
C ASN A 142 -12.35 4.28 10.31
N LYS A 143 -12.22 2.96 10.17
CA LYS A 143 -12.46 2.01 11.27
C LYS A 143 -11.50 2.16 12.45
N VAL A 144 -10.30 2.72 12.20
CA VAL A 144 -9.23 2.85 13.19
C VAL A 144 -8.85 4.30 13.49
N ARG A 145 -9.56 5.26 12.90
CA ARG A 145 -9.32 6.70 13.07
C ARG A 145 -10.21 7.29 14.14
N VAL A 146 -9.73 8.36 14.78
CA VAL A 146 -10.52 9.17 15.71
C VAL A 146 -11.45 10.09 14.95
N LYS A 147 -10.93 10.78 13.92
CA LYS A 147 -11.72 11.62 13.02
C LYS A 147 -11.84 10.96 11.64
N PRO A 148 -13.06 10.63 11.18
CA PRO A 148 -13.27 10.09 9.85
C PRO A 148 -12.76 11.05 8.76
N LEU A 149 -12.13 10.50 7.73
CA LEU A 149 -11.72 11.22 6.53
C LEU A 149 -12.95 11.77 5.79
N ARG A 150 -12.88 13.04 5.39
CA ARG A 150 -13.78 13.57 4.34
C ARG A 150 -13.30 13.04 2.99
N VAL A 151 -14.18 12.42 2.22
CA VAL A 151 -13.82 11.85 0.92
C VAL A 151 -14.42 12.69 -0.20
N ILE A 152 -13.58 13.09 -1.16
CA ILE A 152 -13.99 13.80 -2.37
C ILE A 152 -13.72 12.89 -3.55
N LEU A 153 -14.69 12.75 -4.45
CA LEU A 153 -14.51 12.10 -5.74
C LEU A 153 -14.65 13.15 -6.83
N ASN A 154 -13.59 13.35 -7.62
CA ASN A 154 -13.55 14.29 -8.72
C ASN A 154 -13.28 13.56 -10.05
N GLY A 155 -13.72 14.14 -11.17
CA GLY A 155 -13.44 13.62 -12.53
C GLY A 155 -14.34 12.48 -13.00
N LEU A 156 -15.39 12.15 -12.25
CA LEU A 156 -16.41 11.20 -12.68
C LEU A 156 -17.29 11.79 -13.81
N GLY A 157 -17.71 10.96 -14.75
CA GLY A 157 -18.79 11.33 -15.69
C GLY A 157 -20.07 11.67 -14.93
N LYS A 158 -20.90 12.57 -15.49
CA LYS A 158 -22.10 13.12 -14.83
C LYS A 158 -23.03 12.02 -14.27
N ASP A 159 -23.33 11.01 -15.09
CA ASP A 159 -24.21 9.92 -14.70
C ASP A 159 -23.59 9.04 -13.61
N ALA A 160 -22.28 8.74 -13.72
CA ALA A 160 -21.55 7.97 -12.72
C ALA A 160 -21.52 8.70 -11.36
N ALA A 161 -21.26 10.01 -11.38
CA ALA A 161 -21.27 10.85 -10.18
C ALA A 161 -22.65 10.87 -9.51
N PHE A 162 -23.71 11.06 -10.31
CA PHE A 162 -25.08 11.04 -9.82
C PHE A 162 -25.45 9.69 -9.20
N ILE A 163 -25.16 8.56 -9.86
CA ILE A 163 -25.44 7.22 -9.35
C ILE A 163 -24.67 6.93 -8.05
N ILE A 164 -23.36 7.20 -8.02
CA ILE A 164 -22.53 6.96 -6.83
C ILE A 164 -23.04 7.77 -5.64
N SER A 165 -23.45 9.02 -5.86
CA SER A 165 -24.00 9.89 -4.83
C SER A 165 -25.25 9.30 -4.17
N ARG A 166 -26.14 8.72 -4.98
CA ARG A 166 -27.39 8.12 -4.53
C ARG A 166 -27.18 6.82 -3.74
N ILE A 167 -26.20 6.00 -4.15
CA ILE A 167 -25.94 4.71 -3.51
C ILE A 167 -25.14 4.86 -2.22
N ASN A 168 -24.14 5.74 -2.21
CA ASN A 168 -23.17 5.85 -1.12
C ASN A 168 -23.42 7.04 -0.18
N GLY A 169 -24.45 7.85 -0.43
CA GLY A 169 -24.81 9.01 0.39
C GLY A 169 -23.86 10.20 0.27
N PHE A 170 -23.09 10.28 -0.82
CA PHE A 170 -22.25 11.44 -1.11
C PHE A 170 -23.11 12.61 -1.59
N THR A 171 -22.71 13.84 -1.27
CA THR A 171 -23.32 15.03 -1.88
C THR A 171 -22.81 15.18 -3.32
N TYR A 172 -23.72 15.14 -4.28
CA TYR A 172 -23.41 15.46 -5.68
C TYR A 172 -23.39 16.98 -5.87
N VAL A 173 -22.32 17.50 -6.44
CA VAL A 173 -22.19 18.89 -6.86
C VAL A 173 -22.15 18.89 -8.38
N GLU A 174 -23.21 19.40 -9.00
CA GLU A 174 -23.27 19.60 -10.44
C GLU A 174 -22.46 20.84 -10.79
N THR A 175 -21.49 20.70 -11.70
CA THR A 175 -20.68 21.78 -12.26
C THR A 175 -21.11 22.12 -13.67
#